data_AF-U3C2K9-F1
#
_entry.id   AF-U3C2K9-F1
#
_cell.length_a   1.000
_cell.length_b   1.000
_cell.length_c   1.000
_cell.angle_alpha   90.00
_cell.angle_beta   90.00
_cell.angle_gamma   90.00
#
_symmetry.space_group_name_H-M   'P 1'
#
loop_
_entity.id
_entity.type
_entity.pdbx_description
1 polymer ?
#
loop_
_entity_poly.entity_id
_entity_poly.type
_entity_poly.pdbx_seq_one_letter_code
_entity_poly.pdbx_strand_id
1 'polypeptide(L)' 'MNTFKNFLNNEDGITAIEYAIIGVAMSSALFFIFSSEGTGFLESLEDAWEKMSSNISRSGNVLGS' A
#
# COMPACT_ATOMS: atom_id res chain seq x y z
N MET A 1 -22.08 6.32 42.01
CA MET A 1 -20.76 6.95 41.78
C MET A 1 -19.73 5.93 41.24
N ASN A 2 -20.11 5.06 40.30
CA ASN A 2 -19.18 4.03 39.76
C ASN A 2 -18.97 4.17 38.24
N THR A 3 -19.81 4.95 37.56
CA THR A 3 -19.79 5.14 36.11
C THR A 3 -18.47 5.75 35.62
N PHE A 4 -17.92 6.72 36.35
CA PHE A 4 -16.63 7.35 36.01
C PHE A 4 -15.44 6.40 36.17
N LYS A 5 -15.53 5.46 37.12
CA LYS A 5 -14.50 4.44 37.37
C LYS A 5 -14.53 3.34 36.32
N ASN A 6 -15.72 2.95 35.87
CA ASN A 6 -15.89 2.04 34.74
C ASN A 6 -15.46 2.68 33.42
N PHE A 7 -15.64 3.99 33.23
CA PHE A 7 -15.19 4.69 32.01
C PHE A 7 -13.67 4.80 31.91
N LEU A 8 -12.98 5.01 33.04
CA LEU A 8 -11.52 5.04 33.11
C LEU A 8 -10.88 3.64 33.01
N ASN A 9 -11.59 2.60 33.43
CA ASN A 9 -11.15 1.20 33.36
C ASN A 9 -11.74 0.43 32.15
N ASN A 10 -12.35 1.14 31.19
CA ASN A 10 -12.94 0.50 30.03
C ASN A 10 -11.84 0.24 28.99
N GLU A 11 -11.21 -0.94 29.08
CA GLU A 11 -10.24 -1.48 28.11
C GLU A 11 -10.93 -2.18 26.92
N ASP A 12 -12.16 -1.78 26.57
CA ASP A 12 -12.94 -2.34 25.45
C ASP A 12 -12.34 -1.99 24.06
N GLY A 13 -11.10 -1.51 24.03
CA GLY A 13 -10.32 -1.20 22.83
C GLY A 13 -8.97 -1.91 22.88
N ILE A 14 -8.59 -2.47 21.73
CA ILE A 14 -7.28 -3.09 21.48
C ILE A 14 -6.18 -2.12 21.96
N THR A 15 -5.16 -2.62 22.63
CA THR A 15 -4.12 -1.81 23.26
C THR A 15 -3.20 -1.15 22.23
N ALA A 16 -2.57 -0.04 22.60
CA ALA A 16 -1.64 0.68 21.72
C ALA A 16 -0.44 -0.18 21.25
N ILE A 17 -0.01 -1.14 22.06
CA ILE A 17 1.08 -2.07 21.70
C ILE A 17 0.65 -3.07 20.62
N GLU A 18 -0.59 -3.53 20.64
CA GLU A 18 -1.13 -4.45 19.62
C GLU A 18 -1.29 -3.73 18.28
N TYR A 19 -1.78 -2.48 18.28
CA TYR A 19 -1.79 -1.65 17.08
C TYR A 19 -0.38 -1.40 16.51
N ALA A 20 0.62 -1.21 17.38
CA ALA A 20 2.00 -1.06 16.94
C ALA A 20 2.51 -2.32 16.22
N ILE A 21 2.19 -3.50 16.75
CA ILE A 21 2.58 -4.79 16.14
C ILE A 21 1.84 -5.02 14.80
N ILE A 22 0.56 -4.70 14.73
CA ILE A 22 -0.21 -4.77 13.47
C ILE A 22 0.40 -3.80 12.43
N GLY A 23 0.80 -2.60 12.83
CA GLY A 23 1.48 -1.65 11.96
C GLY A 23 2.79 -2.19 11.40
N VAL A 24 3.61 -2.84 12.23
CA VAL A 24 4.85 -3.51 11.79
C VAL A 24 4.55 -4.64 10.80
N ALA A 25 3.54 -5.46 11.08
CA ALA A 25 3.13 -6.56 10.20
C ALA A 25 2.59 -6.06 8.84
N MET A 26 1.81 -4.98 8.82
CA MET A 26 1.36 -4.35 7.58
C MET A 26 2.53 -3.76 6.79
N SER A 27 3.48 -3.10 7.46
CA SER A 27 4.65 -2.52 6.79
C SER A 27 5.53 -3.59 6.15
N SER A 28 5.74 -4.73 6.80
CA SER A 28 6.55 -5.83 6.24
C SER A 28 5.83 -6.53 5.08
N ALA A 29 4.51 -6.70 5.17
CA ALA A 29 3.71 -7.24 4.06
C ALA A 29 3.78 -6.33 2.82
N LEU A 30 3.62 -5.01 3.01
CA LEU A 30 3.75 -4.03 1.92
C LEU A 30 5.16 -4.02 1.33
N PHE A 31 6.19 -4.09 2.19
CA PHE A 31 7.57 -4.21 1.73
C PHE A 31 7.76 -5.44 0.82
N PHE A 32 7.24 -6.61 1.21
CA PHE A 32 7.34 -7.81 0.40
C PHE A 32 6.60 -7.69 -0.95
N ILE A 33 5.38 -7.13 -0.94
CA ILE A 33 4.59 -6.92 -2.16
C ILE A 33 5.30 -5.97 -3.13
N PHE A 34 5.95 -4.92 -2.62
CA PHE A 34 6.61 -3.92 -3.43
C PHE A 34 8.06 -4.28 -3.80
N SER A 35 8.74 -5.12 -3.02
CA SER A 35 10.16 -5.46 -3.20
C SER A 35 10.41 -6.78 -3.94
N SER A 36 9.37 -7.52 -4.33
CA SER A 36 9.55 -8.79 -5.05
C SER A 36 10.22 -8.54 -6.41
N GLU A 37 11.47 -8.97 -6.57
CA GLU A 37 12.23 -8.78 -7.81
C GLU A 37 11.63 -9.59 -8.98
N GLY A 38 11.49 -8.96 -10.15
CA GLY A 38 11.12 -9.58 -11.43
C GLY A 38 9.63 -9.87 -11.64
N THR A 39 8.80 -9.71 -10.61
CA THR A 39 7.32 -9.87 -10.67
C THR A 39 6.60 -8.91 -9.72
N GLY A 40 7.29 -7.86 -9.27
CA GLY A 40 6.79 -6.95 -8.26
C GLY A 40 5.62 -6.11 -8.75
N PHE A 41 4.77 -5.69 -7.81
CA PHE A 41 3.64 -4.80 -8.11
C PHE A 41 4.11 -3.47 -8.75
N LEU A 42 5.23 -2.92 -8.29
CA LEU A 42 5.80 -1.68 -8.84
C LEU A 42 6.29 -1.86 -10.27
N GLU A 43 7.01 -2.96 -10.55
CA GLU A 43 7.48 -3.29 -11.89
C GLU A 43 6.29 -3.46 -12.85
N SER A 44 5.22 -4.14 -12.43
CA SER A 44 4.00 -4.27 -13.24
C SER A 44 3.33 -2.93 -13.58
N LEU A 45 3.36 -1.99 -12.64
CA LEU A 45 2.86 -0.62 -12.84
C LEU A 45 3.74 0.16 -13.83
N GLU A 46 5.06 0.07 -13.69
CA GLU A 46 6.03 0.70 -14.59
C GLU A 46 5.89 0.15 -16.01
N ASP A 47 5.78 -1.17 -16.16
CA ASP A 47 5.56 -1.86 -17.43
C ASP A 47 4.29 -1.38 -18.15
N ALA A 48 3.20 -1.20 -17.39
CA ALA A 48 1.94 -0.71 -17.93
C ALA A 48 2.09 0.74 -18.41
N TRP A 49 2.80 1.57 -17.64
CA TRP A 49 3.08 2.96 -17.99
C TRP A 49 3.95 3.07 -19.25
N GLU A 50 5.03 2.28 -19.34
CA GLU A 50 5.88 2.24 -20.52
C GLU A 50 5.10 1.83 -21.78
N LYS A 51 4.23 0.82 -21.67
CA LYS A 51 3.35 0.41 -22.77
C LYS A 51 2.43 1.54 -23.23
N MET A 52 1.84 2.28 -22.29
CA MET A 52 1.03 3.46 -22.62
C MET A 52 1.85 4.55 -23.32
N SER A 53 3.01 4.88 -22.79
CA SER A 53 3.93 5.86 -23.37
C SER A 53 4.37 5.48 -24.78
N SER A 54 4.75 4.21 -24.98
CA SER A 54 5.13 3.67 -26.29
C SER A 54 4.00 3.78 -27.30
N ASN A 55 2.77 3.43 -26.91
CA ASN A 55 1.61 3.53 -27.78
C ASN A 55 1.30 4.98 -28.19
N ILE A 56 1.42 5.94 -27.26
CA ILE A 56 1.24 7.36 -27.54
C ILE A 56 2.31 7.87 -28.52
N SER A 57 3.58 7.55 -28.27
CA SER A 57 4.69 7.95 -29.14
C SER A 57 4.54 7.38 -30.56
N ARG A 58 4.17 6.09 -30.65
CA ARG A 58 3.86 5.45 -31.93
C ARG A 58 2.71 6.16 -32.64
N SER A 59 1.62 6.46 -31.95
CA SER A 59 0.48 7.19 -32.50
C SER A 59 0.87 8.54 -33.08
N GLY A 60 1.76 9.28 -32.42
CA GLY A 60 2.30 10.55 -32.94
C GLY A 60 3.10 10.38 -34.22
N ASN A 61 3.92 9.33 -34.31
CA ASN A 61 4.70 9.02 -35.51
C ASN A 61 3.83 8.60 -36.71
N VAL A 62 2.67 7.95 -36.51
CA VAL A 62 1.79 7.56 -37.63
C VAL A 62 1.05 8.74 -38.26
N LEU A 63 0.97 9.88 -37.55
CA LEU A 63 0.36 11.11 -38.05
C LEU A 63 1.39 12.05 -38.71
N GLY A 64 2.68 11.78 -38.55
CA GLY A 64 3.81 12.55 -39.10
C GLY A 64 4.42 11.97 -40.37
N SER A 65 3.85 10.90 -40.94
CA SER A 65 4.25 10.27 -42.20
C SER A 65 3.22 10.51 -43.30
#